data_AF-A0A1X2I196-F1
#
_entry.id   AF-A0A1X2I196-F1
#
_cell.length_a   1.000
_cell.length_b   1.000
_cell.length_c   1.000
_cell.angle_alpha   90.00
_cell.angle_beta   90.00
_cell.angle_gamma   90.00
#
_symmetry.space_group_name_H-M   'P 1'
#
loop_
_entity.id
_entity.type
_entity.pdbx_description
1 polymer ?
#
loop_
_entity_poly.entity_id
_entity_poly.type
_entity_poly.pdbx_seq_one_letter_code
_entity_poly.pdbx_strand_id
1 'polypeptide(L)'
;IYSQRNLSIKGRVTITNILVLSKLWYCLRLTPVPQTFFNKLRSLVHRFVWQKKTPMLSYVHLCRTKYDGGLALLDSPRQQLILQARWLKNLLVPSFHSSLVTNMLHHYLSLAGPPDSPSLLPLLFPHLRYGALTSPHHVLSLIFKAFDGLRLDLDFDKATSDLCLHLPLT
;
A
#
# COMPACT_ATOMS: atom_id res chain seq x y z
N ILE A 1 -11.29 28.02 -0.04
CA ILE A 1 -11.15 28.16 1.42
C ILE A 1 -9.70 28.03 1.88
N TYR A 2 -9.05 26.85 1.87
CA TYR A 2 -7.66 26.75 2.37
C TYR A 2 -6.58 27.35 1.46
N SER A 3 -6.82 27.44 0.15
CA SER A 3 -5.92 28.11 -0.79
C SER A 3 -5.87 29.63 -0.64
N GLN A 4 -6.83 30.22 0.07
CA GLN A 4 -6.96 31.67 0.27
C GLN A 4 -6.14 32.18 1.47
N ARG A 5 -5.56 31.28 2.27
CA ARG A 5 -4.72 31.64 3.42
C ARG A 5 -3.26 31.78 2.98
N ASN A 6 -2.60 32.88 3.37
CA ASN A 6 -1.17 33.12 3.16
C ASN A 6 -0.32 32.18 4.01
N LEU A 7 -0.18 30.94 3.55
CA LEU A 7 0.54 29.90 4.26
C LEU A 7 1.93 29.66 3.66
N SER A 8 2.89 29.36 4.54
CA SER A 8 4.20 28.87 4.10
C SER A 8 4.06 27.57 3.30
N ILE A 9 5.06 27.24 2.49
CA ILE A 9 5.08 25.97 1.73
C ILE A 9 4.95 24.78 2.70
N LYS A 10 5.68 24.83 3.83
CA LYS A 10 5.58 23.85 4.92
C LYS A 10 4.16 23.75 5.49
N GLY A 11 3.50 24.88 5.77
CA GLY A 11 2.12 24.90 6.25
C GLY A 11 1.13 24.27 5.27
N ARG A 12 1.31 24.51 3.97
CA ARG A 12 0.49 23.90 2.92
C ARG A 12 0.70 22.40 2.82
N VAL A 13 1.94 21.91 2.91
CA VAL A 13 2.23 20.47 2.97
C VAL A 13 1.57 19.81 4.18
N THR A 14 1.64 20.44 5.36
CA THR A 14 0.98 19.94 6.57
C THR A 14 -0.54 19.85 6.37
N ILE A 15 -1.17 20.88 5.79
CA ILE A 15 -2.61 20.87 5.49
C ILE A 15 -2.96 19.77 4.49
N THR A 16 -2.14 19.58 3.45
CA THR A 16 -2.35 18.50 2.49
C THR A 16 -2.34 17.14 3.19
N ASN A 17 -1.33 16.87 4.01
CA ASN A 17 -1.22 15.59 4.73
C ASN A 17 -2.40 15.35 5.68
N ILE A 18 -2.79 16.35 6.47
CA ILE A 18 -3.77 16.19 7.55
C ILE A 18 -5.22 16.28 7.06
N LEU A 19 -5.53 17.12 6.07
CA LEU A 19 -6.92 17.40 5.66
C LEU A 19 -7.28 16.81 4.30
N VAL A 20 -6.37 16.91 3.32
CA VAL A 20 -6.67 16.47 1.95
C VAL A 20 -6.48 14.97 1.83
N LEU A 21 -5.29 14.48 2.21
CA LEU A 21 -4.92 13.09 2.03
C LEU A 21 -5.60 12.16 3.04
N SER A 22 -5.88 12.64 4.27
CA SER A 22 -6.58 11.86 5.30
C SER A 22 -7.94 11.31 4.84
N LYS A 23 -8.68 12.10 4.05
CA LYS A 23 -9.97 11.70 3.48
C LYS A 23 -9.83 10.60 2.42
N LEU A 24 -8.70 10.55 1.72
CA LEU A 24 -8.45 9.57 0.66
C LEU A 24 -8.04 8.21 1.20
N TRP A 25 -7.48 8.15 2.40
CA TRP A 25 -6.98 6.88 2.98
C TRP A 25 -8.07 5.83 3.15
N TYR A 26 -9.30 6.23 3.46
CA TYR A 26 -10.41 5.29 3.55
C TYR A 26 -10.69 4.64 2.19
N CYS A 27 -10.85 5.45 1.14
CA CYS A 27 -11.13 4.95 -0.21
C CYS A 27 -9.96 4.11 -0.77
N LEU A 28 -8.72 4.58 -0.59
CA LEU A 28 -7.52 3.88 -1.07
C LEU A 28 -7.30 2.53 -0.37
N ARG A 29 -7.83 2.34 0.84
CA ARG A 29 -7.78 1.06 1.53
C ARG A 29 -8.70 0.01 0.89
N LEU A 30 -9.85 0.43 0.38
CA LEU A 30 -10.90 -0.48 -0.10
C LEU A 30 -10.86 -0.72 -1.60
N THR A 31 -10.26 0.18 -2.38
CA THR A 31 -10.37 0.15 -3.84
C THR A 31 -9.00 0.29 -4.47
N PRO A 32 -8.62 -0.61 -5.40
CA PRO A 32 -7.46 -0.38 -6.25
C PRO A 32 -7.77 0.76 -7.20
N VAL A 33 -6.87 1.72 -7.21
CA VAL A 33 -7.04 2.96 -7.97
C VAL A 33 -5.99 3.01 -9.06
N PRO A 34 -6.35 3.35 -10.31
CA PRO A 34 -5.40 3.36 -11.41
C PRO A 34 -4.34 4.46 -11.22
N GLN A 35 -3.17 4.25 -11.81
CA GLN A 35 -2.06 5.21 -11.75
C GLN A 35 -2.44 6.59 -12.30
N THR A 36 -3.39 6.66 -13.24
CA THR A 36 -3.93 7.91 -13.80
C THR A 36 -4.56 8.80 -12.73
N PHE A 37 -5.26 8.23 -11.76
CA PHE A 37 -5.82 8.98 -10.62
C PHE A 37 -4.69 9.54 -9.75
N PHE A 38 -3.68 8.73 -9.43
CA PHE A 38 -2.54 9.20 -8.64
C PHE A 38 -1.77 10.32 -9.33
N ASN A 39 -1.62 10.26 -10.65
CA ASN A 39 -0.97 11.33 -11.42
C ASN A 39 -1.79 12.64 -11.35
N LYS A 40 -3.13 12.55 -11.47
CA LYS A 40 -4.02 13.70 -11.29
C LYS A 40 -3.94 14.27 -9.86
N LEU A 41 -3.93 13.40 -8.85
CA LEU A 41 -3.81 13.78 -7.45
C LEU A 41 -2.47 14.48 -7.18
N ARG A 42 -1.36 13.93 -7.68
CA ARG A 42 -0.02 14.53 -7.57
C ARG A 42 0.03 15.92 -8.19
N SER A 43 -0.54 16.10 -9.38
CA SER A 43 -0.66 17.41 -10.04
C SER A 43 -1.45 18.41 -9.19
N LEU A 44 -2.58 18.01 -8.64
CA LEU A 44 -3.41 18.86 -7.78
C LEU A 44 -2.68 19.28 -6.50
N VAL A 45 -2.06 18.31 -5.82
CA VAL A 45 -1.28 18.52 -4.60
C VAL A 45 -0.09 19.44 -4.88
N HIS A 46 0.67 19.17 -5.95
CA HIS A 46 1.82 19.97 -6.33
C HIS A 46 1.42 21.42 -6.62
N ARG A 47 0.34 21.62 -7.38
CA ARG A 47 -0.24 22.95 -7.65
C ARG A 47 -0.65 23.68 -6.37
N PHE A 48 -1.31 22.98 -5.44
CA PHE A 48 -1.73 23.53 -4.16
C PHE A 48 -0.55 23.92 -3.26
N VAL A 49 0.45 23.04 -3.14
CA VAL A 49 1.65 23.29 -2.32
C VAL A 49 2.47 24.44 -2.89
N TRP A 50 2.47 24.64 -4.21
CA TRP A 50 3.32 25.63 -4.85
C TRP A 50 2.66 27.01 -5.03
N GLN A 51 1.36 27.10 -5.33
CA GLN A 51 0.63 28.36 -5.61
C GLN A 51 1.46 29.38 -6.43
N LYS A 52 1.98 28.96 -7.59
CA LYS A 52 2.77 29.81 -8.51
C LYS A 52 4.09 30.38 -7.95
N LYS A 53 4.61 29.90 -6.82
CA LYS A 53 5.97 30.24 -6.37
C LYS A 53 7.02 29.64 -7.32
N THR A 54 8.29 29.99 -7.21
CA THR A 54 9.44 29.40 -7.94
C THR A 54 10.68 29.47 -7.04
N PRO A 55 11.69 28.60 -7.18
CA PRO A 55 11.85 27.48 -8.13
C PRO A 55 11.16 26.18 -7.69
N MET A 56 10.47 25.49 -8.60
CA MET A 56 9.74 24.25 -8.31
C MET A 56 10.66 23.08 -7.96
N LEU A 57 10.40 22.45 -6.81
CA LEU A 57 11.00 21.16 -6.46
C LEU A 57 10.23 20.01 -7.11
N SER A 58 10.96 18.96 -7.46
CA SER A 58 10.35 17.71 -7.94
C SER A 58 9.49 17.08 -6.84
N TYR A 59 8.40 16.42 -7.24
CA TYR A 59 7.47 15.77 -6.30
C TYR A 59 8.17 14.73 -5.41
N VAL A 60 9.11 13.98 -5.97
CA VAL A 60 9.90 12.98 -5.23
C VAL A 60 10.71 13.62 -4.10
N HIS A 61 11.29 14.81 -4.34
CA HIS A 61 12.02 15.54 -3.29
C HIS A 61 11.09 16.07 -2.20
N LEU A 62 9.86 16.50 -2.55
CA LEU A 62 8.87 16.92 -1.55
C LEU A 62 8.48 15.77 -0.60
N CYS A 63 8.45 14.54 -1.10
CA CYS A 63 8.11 13.35 -0.33
C CYS A 63 9.23 12.83 0.58
N ARG A 64 10.47 13.34 0.46
CA ARG A 64 11.57 12.96 1.35
C ARG A 64 11.30 13.41 2.79
N THR A 65 11.95 12.73 3.73
CA THR A 65 11.83 13.10 5.15
C THR A 65 12.42 14.49 5.40
N LYS A 66 12.05 15.09 6.54
CA LYS A 66 12.61 16.40 6.94
C LYS A 66 14.11 16.33 7.21
N TYR A 67 14.60 15.16 7.64
CA TYR A 67 16.02 14.91 7.88
C TYR A 67 16.82 14.90 6.58
N ASP A 68 16.22 14.40 5.49
CA ASP A 68 16.84 14.38 4.15
C ASP A 68 16.63 15.69 3.35
N GLY A 69 16.24 16.78 4.01
CA GLY A 69 15.95 18.06 3.37
C GLY A 69 14.62 18.12 2.59
N GLY A 70 13.75 17.13 2.75
CA GLY A 70 12.41 17.09 2.16
C GLY A 70 11.33 17.80 3.01
N LEU A 71 10.10 17.80 2.50
CA LEU A 71 8.95 18.40 3.21
C LEU A 71 8.05 17.36 3.89
N ALA A 72 8.38 16.07 3.81
CA ALA A 72 7.59 14.96 4.32
C ALA A 72 6.14 14.95 3.79
N LEU A 73 5.96 15.26 2.50
CA LEU A 73 4.68 15.10 1.81
C LEU A 73 4.39 13.60 1.61
N LEU A 74 3.19 13.13 1.98
CA LEU A 74 2.86 11.72 1.84
C LEU A 74 2.63 11.35 0.36
N ASP A 75 3.42 10.40 -0.15
CA ASP A 75 3.24 9.83 -1.49
C ASP A 75 2.06 8.85 -1.50
N SER A 76 0.99 9.20 -2.20
CA SER A 76 -0.28 8.47 -2.10
C SER A 76 -0.24 7.02 -2.60
N PRO A 77 0.46 6.66 -3.71
CA PRO A 77 0.65 5.26 -4.10
C PRO A 77 1.38 4.43 -3.05
N ARG A 78 2.47 4.96 -2.47
CA ARG A 78 3.19 4.28 -1.39
C ARG A 78 2.31 4.12 -0.16
N GLN A 79 1.56 5.16 0.20
CA GLN A 79 0.63 5.09 1.32
C GLN A 79 -0.45 4.03 1.11
N GLN A 80 -0.95 3.84 -0.11
CA GLN A 80 -1.90 2.77 -0.40
C GLN A 80 -1.31 1.40 -0.07
N LEU A 81 -0.07 1.11 -0.48
CA LEU A 81 0.59 -0.16 -0.16
C LEU A 81 0.78 -0.33 1.35
N ILE A 82 1.19 0.73 2.05
CA ILE A 82 1.34 0.73 3.52
C ILE A 82 0.00 0.42 4.22
N LEU A 83 -1.10 0.98 3.73
CA LEU A 83 -2.43 0.69 4.27
C LEU A 83 -2.81 -0.79 4.10
N GLN A 84 -2.38 -1.43 3.00
CA GLN A 84 -2.58 -2.86 2.80
C GLN A 84 -1.65 -3.73 3.65
N ALA A 85 -0.45 -3.25 3.96
CA ALA A 85 0.48 -3.96 4.83
C ALA A 85 -0.09 -4.22 6.23
N ARG A 86 -1.04 -3.39 6.69
CA ARG A 86 -1.81 -3.67 7.91
C ARG A 86 -2.61 -4.98 7.82
N TRP A 87 -3.22 -5.28 6.67
CA TRP A 87 -3.93 -6.53 6.47
C TRP A 87 -2.96 -7.71 6.36
N LEU A 88 -1.82 -7.52 5.70
CA LEU A 88 -0.75 -8.53 5.66
C LEU A 88 -0.29 -8.92 7.06
N LYS A 89 -0.07 -7.94 7.95
CA LYS A 89 0.26 -8.22 9.35
C LYS A 89 -0.78 -9.11 10.03
N ASN A 90 -2.07 -8.83 9.82
CA ASN A 90 -3.15 -9.61 10.41
C ASN A 90 -3.31 -11.01 9.79
N LEU A 91 -2.86 -11.21 8.55
CA LEU A 91 -2.88 -12.50 7.86
C LEU A 91 -1.68 -13.38 8.24
N LEU A 92 -0.51 -12.77 8.42
CA LEU A 92 0.75 -13.48 8.70
C LEU A 92 0.93 -13.78 10.20
N VAL A 93 0.37 -12.94 11.08
CA VAL A 93 0.50 -13.12 12.53
C VAL A 93 -0.77 -13.80 13.05
N PRO A 94 -0.69 -15.05 13.55
CA PRO A 94 -1.84 -15.73 14.13
C PRO A 94 -2.39 -14.89 15.28
N SER A 95 -3.66 -14.50 15.15
CA SER A 95 -4.36 -13.70 16.14
C SER A 95 -5.33 -14.61 16.90
N PHE A 96 -5.41 -14.47 18.22
CA PHE A 96 -6.33 -15.25 19.07
C PHE A 96 -7.81 -15.11 18.66
N HIS A 97 -8.16 -14.02 17.95
CA HIS A 97 -9.49 -13.80 17.40
C HIS A 97 -9.39 -13.48 15.91
N SER A 98 -9.88 -14.38 15.07
CA SER A 98 -9.99 -14.13 13.63
C SER A 98 -11.15 -13.17 13.37
N SER A 99 -10.84 -11.97 12.88
CA SER A 99 -11.87 -11.04 12.44
C SER A 99 -12.59 -11.59 11.20
N LEU A 100 -13.87 -11.22 11.00
CA LEU A 100 -14.62 -11.60 9.80
C LEU A 100 -13.85 -11.24 8.52
N VAL A 101 -13.18 -10.07 8.52
CA VAL A 101 -12.36 -9.63 7.39
C VAL A 101 -11.17 -10.54 7.16
N THR A 102 -10.50 -10.99 8.23
CA THR A 102 -9.39 -11.95 8.13
C THR A 102 -9.85 -13.27 7.53
N ASN A 103 -10.98 -13.82 8.01
CA ASN A 103 -11.55 -15.06 7.47
C ASN A 103 -11.95 -14.93 6.00
N MET A 104 -12.60 -13.81 5.64
CA MET A 104 -12.94 -13.52 4.25
C MET A 104 -11.69 -13.43 3.38
N LEU A 105 -10.62 -12.79 3.86
CA LEU A 105 -9.36 -12.71 3.13
C LEU A 105 -8.72 -14.09 2.95
N HIS A 106 -8.69 -14.95 3.97
CA HIS A 106 -8.20 -16.33 3.81
C HIS A 106 -9.01 -17.11 2.77
N HIS A 107 -10.33 -16.97 2.78
CA HIS A 107 -11.19 -17.59 1.78
C HIS A 107 -10.92 -17.06 0.36
N TYR A 108 -10.79 -15.74 0.20
CA TYR A 108 -10.46 -15.16 -1.11
C TYR A 108 -9.05 -15.54 -1.59
N LEU A 109 -8.10 -15.72 -0.67
CA LEU A 109 -6.75 -16.15 -1.00
C LEU A 109 -6.73 -17.63 -1.39
N SER A 110 -7.49 -18.51 -0.73
CA SER A 110 -7.59 -19.92 -1.14
C SER A 110 -8.20 -20.06 -2.54
N LEU A 111 -9.14 -19.17 -2.92
CA LEU A 111 -9.69 -19.10 -4.27
C LEU A 111 -8.72 -18.55 -5.32
N ALA A 112 -7.67 -17.84 -4.90
CA ALA A 112 -6.65 -17.29 -5.81
C ALA A 112 -5.47 -18.25 -6.06
N GLY A 113 -5.44 -19.39 -5.38
CA GLY A 113 -4.42 -20.43 -5.49
C GLY A 113 -4.94 -21.74 -6.09
N PRO A 114 -4.08 -22.77 -6.17
CA PRO A 114 -4.49 -24.12 -6.53
C PRO A 114 -5.59 -24.65 -5.58
N PRO A 115 -6.53 -25.49 -6.07
CA PRO A 115 -7.47 -26.18 -5.19
C PRO A 115 -6.70 -27.03 -4.16
N ASP A 116 -7.22 -27.09 -2.93
CA ASP A 116 -6.64 -27.82 -1.79
C ASP A 116 -5.28 -27.31 -1.28
N SER A 117 -4.87 -26.11 -1.69
CA SER A 117 -3.64 -25.47 -1.21
C SER A 117 -3.89 -24.58 0.01
N PRO A 118 -2.85 -24.36 0.85
CA PRO A 118 -2.98 -23.48 1.99
C PRO A 118 -3.21 -22.03 1.58
N SER A 119 -4.09 -21.33 2.30
CA SER A 119 -4.59 -20.00 1.92
C SER A 119 -3.49 -18.94 1.75
N LEU A 120 -2.33 -19.09 2.40
CA LEU A 120 -1.22 -18.14 2.33
C LEU A 120 -0.22 -18.44 1.21
N LEU A 121 -0.33 -19.59 0.52
CA LEU A 121 0.57 -19.99 -0.55
C LEU A 121 0.64 -18.97 -1.71
N PRO A 122 -0.49 -18.44 -2.22
CA PRO A 122 -0.47 -17.46 -3.32
C PRO A 122 0.15 -16.12 -2.92
N LEU A 123 0.20 -15.84 -1.62
CA LEU A 123 0.85 -14.64 -1.10
C LEU A 123 2.36 -14.77 -1.22
N LEU A 124 2.92 -15.90 -0.74
CA LEU A 124 4.35 -16.19 -0.74
C LEU A 124 4.92 -16.39 -2.15
N PHE A 125 4.16 -17.03 -3.02
CA PHE A 125 4.63 -17.44 -4.34
C PHE A 125 3.86 -16.72 -5.46
N PRO A 126 4.47 -15.71 -6.11
CA PRO A 126 3.83 -14.98 -7.20
C PRO A 126 3.38 -15.85 -8.37
N HIS A 127 4.08 -16.95 -8.61
CA HIS A 127 3.79 -17.88 -9.70
C HIS A 127 2.52 -18.71 -9.47
N LEU A 128 2.04 -18.83 -8.22
CA LEU A 128 0.84 -19.59 -7.87
C LEU A 128 -0.45 -18.75 -7.83
N ARG A 129 -0.38 -17.49 -8.29
CA ARG A 129 -1.51 -16.57 -8.32
C ARG A 129 -2.30 -16.79 -9.61
N TYR A 130 -3.49 -17.37 -9.49
CA TYR A 130 -4.35 -17.67 -10.64
C TYR A 130 -5.77 -17.11 -10.46
N GLY A 131 -6.49 -16.98 -11.57
CA GLY A 131 -7.91 -16.65 -11.59
C GLY A 131 -8.26 -15.17 -11.59
N ALA A 132 -9.56 -14.88 -11.66
CA ALA A 132 -10.10 -13.52 -11.84
C ALA A 132 -9.79 -12.56 -10.67
N LEU A 133 -9.55 -13.10 -9.46
CA LEU A 133 -9.28 -12.33 -8.25
C LEU A 133 -7.90 -11.66 -8.24
N THR A 134 -7.00 -12.08 -9.13
CA THR A 134 -5.69 -11.45 -9.35
C THR A 134 -5.76 -10.20 -10.24
N SER A 135 -6.93 -9.90 -10.82
CA SER A 135 -7.10 -8.76 -11.70
C SER A 135 -6.75 -7.44 -10.99
N PRO A 136 -6.21 -6.45 -11.71
CA PRO A 136 -5.71 -5.21 -11.12
C PRO A 136 -6.80 -4.35 -10.46
N HIS A 137 -8.07 -4.72 -10.63
CA HIS A 137 -9.23 -4.03 -10.07
C HIS A 137 -9.76 -4.68 -8.78
N HIS A 138 -9.19 -5.81 -8.34
CA HIS A 138 -9.53 -6.43 -7.06
C HIS A 138 -8.62 -6.00 -5.91
N VAL A 139 -9.19 -6.02 -4.69
CA VAL A 139 -8.47 -5.72 -3.44
C VAL A 139 -7.27 -6.65 -3.23
N LEU A 140 -7.40 -7.95 -3.59
CA LEU A 140 -6.30 -8.91 -3.47
C LEU A 140 -5.07 -8.49 -4.28
N SER A 141 -5.27 -7.88 -5.45
CA SER A 141 -4.14 -7.36 -6.25
C SER A 141 -3.34 -6.29 -5.50
N LEU A 142 -3.96 -5.51 -4.62
CA LEU A 142 -3.25 -4.54 -3.78
C LEU A 142 -2.50 -5.24 -2.65
N ILE A 143 -3.08 -6.29 -2.08
CA ILE A 143 -2.44 -7.10 -1.02
C ILE A 143 -1.20 -7.80 -1.58
N PHE A 144 -1.30 -8.40 -2.77
CA PHE A 144 -0.16 -8.99 -3.47
C PHE A 144 0.90 -7.94 -3.80
N LYS A 145 0.53 -6.80 -4.39
CA LYS A 145 1.48 -5.70 -4.67
C LYS A 145 2.14 -5.17 -3.41
N ALA A 146 1.42 -5.10 -2.30
CA ALA A 146 1.97 -4.67 -1.02
C ALA A 146 2.96 -5.69 -0.47
N PHE A 147 2.66 -6.99 -0.58
CA PHE A 147 3.55 -8.06 -0.16
C PHE A 147 4.82 -8.12 -1.03
N ASP A 148 4.68 -8.09 -2.35
CA ASP A 148 5.81 -8.03 -3.29
C ASP A 148 6.69 -6.80 -3.05
N GLY A 149 6.05 -5.68 -2.67
CA GLY A 149 6.72 -4.43 -2.31
C GLY A 149 7.54 -4.51 -1.02
N LEU A 150 7.31 -5.50 -0.14
CA LEU A 150 8.12 -5.71 1.07
C LEU A 150 9.53 -6.22 0.74
N ARG A 151 9.80 -6.64 -0.51
CA ARG A 151 11.09 -7.17 -0.96
C ARG A 151 11.69 -8.19 0.02
N LEU A 152 10.84 -9.08 0.53
CA LEU A 152 11.31 -10.23 1.28
C LEU A 152 12.00 -11.15 0.27
N ASP A 153 13.33 -11.19 0.30
CA ASP A 153 14.14 -12.12 -0.48
C ASP A 153 14.04 -13.49 0.18
N LEU A 154 12.92 -14.17 -0.06
CA LEU A 154 12.67 -15.52 0.43
C LEU A 154 13.41 -16.48 -0.50
N ASP A 155 14.73 -16.59 -0.30
CA ASP A 155 15.60 -17.49 -1.02
C ASP A 155 15.36 -18.93 -0.52
N PHE A 156 14.29 -19.55 -1.04
CA PHE A 156 13.88 -20.89 -0.64
C PHE A 156 14.88 -21.99 -1.08
N ASP A 157 15.81 -21.69 -1.99
CA ASP A 157 16.91 -22.58 -2.35
C ASP A 157 17.90 -22.76 -1.18
N LYS A 158 17.92 -21.81 -0.23
CA LYS A 158 18.68 -21.88 1.03
C LYS A 158 17.81 -22.23 2.23
N ALA A 159 16.50 -22.43 2.05
CA ALA A 159 15.60 -22.74 3.16
C ALA A 159 15.79 -24.18 3.62
N THR A 160 16.20 -24.36 4.87
CA THR A 160 16.26 -25.67 5.52
C THR A 160 14.86 -26.28 5.56
N SER A 161 14.76 -27.61 5.39
CA SER A 161 13.47 -28.34 5.47
C SER A 161 12.69 -28.05 6.76
N ASP A 162 13.41 -27.81 7.86
CA ASP A 162 12.86 -27.39 9.15
C ASP A 162 12.14 -26.03 9.09
N LEU A 163 12.72 -25.05 8.40
CA LEU A 163 12.12 -23.72 8.20
C LEU A 163 10.83 -23.83 7.35
N CYS A 164 10.82 -24.71 6.35
CA CYS A 164 9.65 -24.94 5.52
C CYS A 164 8.47 -25.55 6.31
N LEU A 165 8.76 -26.40 7.30
CA LEU A 165 7.73 -26.99 8.18
C LEU A 165 7.15 -25.97 9.17
N HIS A 166 7.92 -24.93 9.52
CA HIS A 166 7.50 -23.85 10.41
C HIS A 166 6.79 -22.68 9.70
N LEU A 167 6.65 -22.72 8.37
CA LEU A 167 5.89 -21.70 7.67
C LEU A 167 4.42 -21.73 8.11
N PRO A 168 3.78 -20.57 8.34
CA PRO A 168 2.36 -20.49 8.66
C PRO A 168 1.56 -20.80 7.40
N LEU A 169 1.51 -22.07 7.01
CA LEU A 169 0.75 -22.60 5.88
C LEU A 169 -0.55 -23.27 6.36
N THR A 170 -0.85 -23.30 7.65
CA THR A 170 -2.09 -23.86 8.19
C THR A 170 -3.20 -22.83 8.23
#